data_AF-A0A969I511-F1
#
_entry.id   AF-A0A969I511-F1
#
_cell.length_a   1.000
_cell.length_b   1.000
_cell.length_c   1.000
_cell.angle_alpha   90.00
_cell.angle_beta   90.00
_cell.angle_gamma   90.00
#
_symmetry.space_group_name_H-M   'P 1'
#
loop_
_entity.id
_entity.type
_entity.pdbx_description
1 polymer ?
#
loop_
_entity_poly.entity_id
_entity_poly.type
_entity_poly.pdbx_seq_one_letter_code
_entity_poly.pdbx_strand_id
1 'polypeptide(L)'
;AINILQASLLAMQRAVKKLNPPPDRCFVDGRFALPSLTVPQENLVKGDRQSPAIAAASIVAKVWRDDLVVRWAPKFPDYDLAANKGYGTARHRLALQHYGPSRQHRHSFRPCRPQK
;
A
#
# COMPACT_ATOMS: atom_id res chain seq x y z
N ALA A 1 -9.61 -1.19 14.81
CA ALA A 1 -8.59 -1.12 13.76
C ALA A 1 -9.07 -1.91 12.55
N ILE A 2 -8.82 -1.44 11.31
CA ILE A 2 -9.21 -2.13 10.08
C ILE A 2 -8.09 -3.09 9.61
N ASN A 3 -8.45 -4.15 8.90
CA ASN A 3 -7.46 -5.09 8.33
C ASN A 3 -6.83 -4.53 7.02
N ILE A 4 -5.85 -5.24 6.44
CA ILE A 4 -5.14 -4.76 5.24
C ILE A 4 -6.05 -4.62 4.01
N LEU A 5 -7.06 -5.48 3.86
CA LEU A 5 -8.02 -5.37 2.75
C LEU A 5 -8.82 -4.07 2.88
N GLN A 6 -9.41 -3.84 4.05
CA GLN A 6 -10.17 -2.63 4.35
C GLN A 6 -9.30 -1.37 4.24
N ALA A 7 -8.04 -1.44 4.68
CA ALA A 7 -7.08 -0.33 4.56
C ALA A 7 -6.77 0.01 3.09
N SER A 8 -6.59 -1.00 2.24
CA SER A 8 -6.40 -0.80 0.80
C SER A 8 -7.62 -0.17 0.13
N LEU A 9 -8.83 -0.67 0.42
CA LEU A 9 -10.08 -0.10 -0.11
C LEU A 9 -10.27 1.36 0.34
N LEU A 10 -9.96 1.67 1.59
CA LEU A 10 -10.01 3.04 2.10
C LEU A 10 -8.99 3.96 1.42
N ALA A 11 -7.78 3.47 1.14
CA ALA A 11 -6.77 4.24 0.42
C ALA A 11 -7.21 4.54 -1.02
N MET A 12 -7.78 3.56 -1.72
CA MET A 12 -8.33 3.75 -3.06
C MET A 12 -9.49 4.77 -3.08
N GLN A 13 -10.43 4.67 -2.13
CA GLN A 13 -11.51 5.67 -2.00
C GLN A 13 -10.95 7.09 -1.79
N ARG A 14 -9.96 7.23 -0.90
CA ARG A 14 -9.29 8.52 -0.63
C ARG A 14 -8.59 9.07 -1.87
N ALA A 15 -8.01 8.20 -2.71
CA ALA A 15 -7.38 8.62 -3.96
C ALA A 15 -8.42 9.16 -4.95
N VAL A 16 -9.52 8.43 -5.18
CA VAL A 16 -10.57 8.86 -6.11
C VAL A 16 -11.24 10.16 -5.65
N LYS A 17 -11.53 10.30 -4.34
CA LYS A 17 -12.14 11.52 -3.77
C LYS A 17 -11.27 12.77 -3.87
N LYS A 18 -9.98 12.63 -4.16
CA LYS A 18 -9.05 13.77 -4.34
C LYS A 18 -8.91 14.21 -5.80
N LEU A 19 -9.51 13.49 -6.74
CA LEU A 19 -9.48 13.87 -8.15
C LEU A 19 -10.40 15.08 -8.38
N ASN A 20 -9.89 16.06 -9.11
CA ASN A 20 -10.63 17.23 -9.54
C ASN A 20 -10.28 17.51 -11.01
N PRO A 21 -11.24 17.40 -11.95
CA PRO A 21 -12.65 17.04 -11.74
C PRO A 21 -12.85 15.58 -11.26
N PRO A 22 -14.02 15.24 -10.71
CA PRO A 22 -14.35 13.84 -10.41
C PRO A 22 -14.42 13.02 -11.70
N PRO A 23 -13.99 11.75 -11.69
CA PRO A 23 -14.05 10.90 -12.88
C PRO A 23 -15.47 10.40 -13.15
N ASP A 24 -15.80 10.18 -14.43
CA ASP A 24 -17.09 9.59 -14.84
C ASP A 24 -17.19 8.10 -14.49
N ARG A 25 -16.05 7.39 -14.48
CA ARG A 25 -15.96 5.96 -14.19
C ARG A 25 -14.63 5.61 -13.54
N CYS A 26 -14.64 4.61 -12.66
CA CYS A 26 -13.46 4.13 -11.95
C CYS A 26 -13.18 2.65 -12.29
N PHE A 27 -12.01 2.38 -12.87
CA PHE A 27 -11.51 1.02 -13.05
C PHE A 27 -10.64 0.63 -11.85
N VAL A 28 -10.96 -0.47 -11.19
CA VAL A 28 -10.30 -0.93 -9.96
C VAL A 28 -9.62 -2.26 -10.20
N ASP A 29 -8.32 -2.35 -9.89
CA ASP A 29 -7.60 -3.62 -9.92
C ASP A 29 -8.03 -4.51 -8.74
N GLY A 30 -8.50 -5.70 -9.06
CA GLY A 30 -8.97 -6.70 -8.11
C GLY A 30 -10.49 -6.84 -8.06
N ARG A 31 -10.93 -7.76 -7.21
CA ARG A 31 -12.32 -8.27 -7.17
C ARG A 31 -13.30 -7.47 -6.30
N PHE A 32 -12.81 -6.52 -5.51
CA PHE A 32 -13.63 -5.85 -4.49
C PHE A 32 -13.95 -4.43 -4.92
N ALA A 33 -15.24 -4.12 -4.99
CA ALA A 33 -15.71 -2.76 -5.18
C ALA A 33 -15.31 -1.87 -4.00
N LEU A 34 -15.13 -0.58 -4.25
CA LEU A 34 -14.87 0.43 -3.23
C LEU A 34 -16.20 0.80 -2.55
N PRO A 35 -16.38 0.48 -1.25
CA PRO A 35 -17.62 0.84 -0.55
C PRO A 35 -17.84 2.35 -0.56
N SER A 36 -19.10 2.79 -0.68
CA SER A 36 -19.47 4.21 -0.53
C SER A 36 -18.84 5.18 -1.54
N LEU A 37 -18.33 4.68 -2.68
CA LEU A 37 -17.95 5.51 -3.81
C LEU A 37 -19.14 5.63 -4.78
N THR A 38 -19.57 6.86 -5.06
CA THR A 38 -20.70 7.16 -5.95
C THR A 38 -20.36 7.06 -7.43
N VAL A 39 -19.07 7.16 -7.77
CA VAL A 39 -18.56 7.00 -9.13
C VAL A 39 -18.82 5.55 -9.59
N PRO A 40 -19.39 5.32 -10.78
CA PRO A 40 -19.54 4.00 -11.37
C PRO A 40 -18.21 3.22 -11.40
N GLN A 41 -18.22 1.95 -10.99
CA GLN A 41 -17.00 1.15 -10.83
C GLN A 41 -17.00 -0.07 -11.75
N GLU A 42 -15.83 -0.43 -12.26
CA GLU A 42 -15.58 -1.73 -12.89
C GLU A 42 -14.34 -2.37 -12.27
N ASN A 43 -14.52 -3.61 -11.80
CA ASN A 43 -13.50 -4.37 -11.10
C ASN A 43 -12.86 -5.38 -12.05
N LEU A 44 -11.55 -5.27 -12.24
CA LEU A 44 -10.79 -6.12 -13.16
C LEU A 44 -9.73 -6.90 -12.38
N VAL A 45 -9.83 -8.23 -12.35
CA VAL A 45 -8.79 -9.08 -11.76
C VAL A 45 -7.57 -9.06 -12.68
N LYS A 46 -6.39 -8.65 -12.16
CA LYS A 46 -5.18 -8.36 -12.97
C LYS A 46 -5.47 -7.23 -13.97
N GLY A 47 -6.13 -6.19 -13.48
CA GLY A 47 -6.55 -5.06 -14.29
C GLY A 47 -5.38 -4.26 -14.86
N ASP A 48 -4.22 -4.31 -14.20
CA ASP A 48 -2.96 -3.71 -14.66
C ASP A 48 -2.48 -4.26 -16.00
N ARG A 49 -2.87 -5.49 -16.35
CA ARG A 49 -2.55 -6.11 -17.65
C ARG A 49 -3.60 -5.87 -18.73
N GLN A 50 -4.76 -5.33 -18.35
CA GLN A 50 -5.95 -5.23 -19.21
C GLN A 50 -6.36 -3.78 -19.46
N SER A 51 -6.04 -2.86 -18.56
CA SER A 51 -6.42 -1.45 -18.64
C SER A 51 -5.19 -0.55 -18.55
N PRO A 52 -4.91 0.28 -19.57
CA PRO A 52 -3.85 1.29 -19.51
C PRO A 52 -4.01 2.25 -18.33
N ALA A 53 -5.25 2.56 -17.93
CA ALA A 53 -5.52 3.44 -16.80
C ALA A 53 -5.11 2.79 -15.47
N ILE A 54 -5.39 1.50 -15.29
CA ILE A 54 -4.95 0.76 -14.11
C ILE A 54 -3.42 0.62 -14.10
N ALA A 55 -2.80 0.34 -15.25
CA ALA A 55 -1.34 0.27 -15.38
C ALA A 55 -0.68 1.61 -15.00
N ALA A 56 -1.21 2.74 -15.49
CA ALA A 56 -0.72 4.06 -15.11
C ALA A 56 -0.86 4.33 -13.60
N ALA A 57 -2.02 3.99 -13.02
CA ALA A 57 -2.25 4.14 -11.58
C ALA A 57 -1.30 3.28 -10.73
N SER A 58 -0.98 2.05 -11.17
CA SER A 58 -0.06 1.17 -10.46
C SER A 58 1.39 1.70 -10.47
N ILE A 59 1.82 2.30 -11.58
CA ILE A 59 3.12 2.97 -11.70
C ILE A 59 3.19 4.16 -10.73
N VAL A 60 2.19 5.06 -10.76
CA VAL A 60 2.14 6.22 -9.87
C VAL A 60 2.17 5.79 -8.40
N ALA A 61 1.35 4.80 -8.03
CA ALA A 61 1.29 4.29 -6.66
C ALA A 61 2.63 3.68 -6.22
N LYS A 62 3.29 2.91 -7.08
CA LYS A 62 4.58 2.26 -6.81
C LYS A 62 5.69 3.29 -6.62
N VAL A 63 5.84 4.22 -7.56
CA VAL A 63 6.89 5.26 -7.52
C VAL A 63 6.73 6.12 -6.28
N TRP A 64 5.51 6.58 -5.99
CA TRP A 64 5.24 7.39 -4.80
C TRP A 64 5.53 6.63 -3.49
N ARG A 65 5.11 5.35 -3.40
CA ARG A 65 5.36 4.54 -2.21
C ARG A 65 6.84 4.30 -1.98
N ASP A 66 7.59 3.99 -3.04
CA ASP A 66 9.01 3.71 -2.92
C ASP A 66 9.81 4.95 -2.50
N ASP A 67 9.49 6.12 -3.07
CA ASP A 67 10.04 7.41 -2.64
C ASP A 67 9.76 7.69 -1.15
N LEU A 68 8.50 7.51 -0.72
CA LEU A 68 8.11 7.72 0.67
C LEU A 68 8.94 6.85 1.63
N VAL A 69 9.11 5.57 1.32
CA VAL A 69 9.85 4.65 2.19
C VAL A 69 11.36 4.96 2.17
N VAL A 70 11.92 5.42 1.05
CA VAL A 70 13.31 5.91 1.01
C VAL A 70 13.47 7.13 1.89
N ARG A 71 12.54 8.10 1.86
CA ARG A 71 12.56 9.26 2.76
C ARG A 71 12.43 8.91 4.24
N TRP A 72 11.92 7.72 4.56
CA TRP A 72 11.90 7.20 5.92
C TRP A 72 13.20 6.53 6.34
N ALA A 73 14.03 6.05 5.41
CA ALA A 73 15.23 5.30 5.73
C ALA A 73 16.18 6.03 6.72
N PRO A 74 16.45 7.35 6.59
CA PRO A 74 17.29 8.05 7.57
C PRO A 74 16.67 8.13 8.98
N LYS A 75 15.34 8.04 9.09
CA LYS A 75 14.60 8.09 10.36
C LYS A 75 14.52 6.72 11.05
N PHE A 76 14.80 5.64 10.31
CA PHE A 76 14.74 4.26 10.77
C PHE A 76 15.94 3.49 10.17
N PRO A 77 17.17 3.87 10.54
CA PRO A 77 18.39 3.41 9.88
C PRO A 77 18.59 1.89 9.98
N ASP A 78 18.07 1.28 11.04
CA ASP A 78 18.30 -0.13 11.37
C ASP A 78 17.65 -1.12 10.40
N TYR A 79 16.66 -0.68 9.62
CA TYR A 79 15.77 -1.58 8.88
C TYR A 79 16.04 -1.65 7.38
N ASP A 80 17.08 -0.99 6.87
CA ASP A 80 17.46 -1.02 5.44
C ASP A 80 16.31 -0.65 4.47
N LEU A 81 15.49 0.32 4.87
CA LEU A 81 14.27 0.69 4.16
C LEU A 81 14.54 1.18 2.73
N ALA A 82 15.69 1.80 2.49
CA ALA A 82 16.07 2.29 1.17
C ALA A 82 16.17 1.16 0.14
N ALA A 83 16.69 -0.01 0.53
CA ALA A 83 16.80 -1.16 -0.36
C ALA A 83 15.50 -2.00 -0.37
N ASN A 84 14.93 -2.29 0.80
CA ASN A 84 13.84 -3.27 0.89
C ASN A 84 12.43 -2.67 0.82
N LYS A 85 12.24 -1.35 0.84
CA LYS A 85 10.93 -0.68 0.77
C LYS A 85 9.89 -1.19 1.78
N GLY A 86 10.36 -1.68 2.93
CA GLY A 86 9.58 -2.27 4.00
C GLY A 86 9.11 -3.71 3.76
N TYR A 87 9.58 -4.38 2.71
CA TYR A 87 9.36 -5.81 2.53
C TYR A 87 10.23 -6.59 3.53
N GLY A 88 9.67 -7.66 4.09
CA GLY A 88 10.35 -8.51 5.08
C GLY A 88 11.47 -9.37 4.48
N THR A 89 12.50 -8.74 3.93
CA THR A 89 13.74 -9.36 3.47
C THR A 89 14.51 -9.97 4.65
N ALA A 90 15.52 -10.79 4.38
CA ALA A 90 16.36 -11.36 5.45
C ALA A 90 16.94 -10.27 6.37
N ARG A 91 17.49 -9.20 5.79
CA ARG A 91 18.04 -8.07 6.53
C ARG A 91 16.99 -7.35 7.37
N HIS A 92 15.79 -7.11 6.82
CA HIS A 92 14.70 -6.47 7.56
C HIS A 92 14.21 -7.33 8.72
N ARG A 93 14.11 -8.66 8.54
CA ARG A 93 13.71 -9.58 9.61
C ARG A 93 14.75 -9.68 10.72
N LEU A 94 16.04 -9.67 10.38
CA LEU A 94 17.12 -9.62 11.37
C LEU A 94 17.07 -8.32 12.18
N ALA A 95 16.88 -7.18 11.51
CA ALA A 95 16.69 -5.89 12.18
C ALA A 95 15.48 -5.90 13.12
N LEU A 96 14.36 -6.49 12.70
CA LEU A 96 13.17 -6.66 13.54
C LEU A 96 13.42 -7.53 14.78
N GLN A 97 14.29 -8.54 14.68
CA GLN A 97 14.67 -9.38 15.82
C GLN A 97 15.58 -8.65 16.79
N HIS A 98 16.49 -7.81 16.28
CA HIS A 98 17.48 -7.11 17.09
C HIS A 98 16.94 -5.82 17.72
N TYR A 99 16.20 -5.01 16.97
CA TYR A 99 15.74 -3.68 17.37
C TYR A 99 14.23 -3.62 17.69
N GLY A 100 13.48 -4.70 17.43
CA GLY A 100 12.03 -4.72 17.55
C GLY A 100 11.30 -3.97 16.42
N PRO A 101 9.95 -3.93 16.43
CA PRO A 101 9.18 -3.17 15.46
C PRO A 101 9.16 -1.66 15.77
N SER A 102 9.28 -0.84 14.73
CA SER A 102 9.10 0.61 14.79
C SER A 102 7.63 1.02 14.66
N ARG A 103 7.33 2.32 14.87
CA ARG A 103 6.00 2.90 14.64
C ARG A 103 5.46 2.75 13.21
N GLN A 104 6.32 2.51 12.21
CA GLN A 104 5.89 2.32 10.82
C GLN A 104 5.58 0.85 10.48
N HIS A 105 5.89 -0.09 11.38
CA HIS A 105 5.62 -1.49 11.15
C HIS A 105 4.15 -1.82 11.37
N ARG A 106 3.65 -2.80 10.62
CA ARG A 106 2.29 -3.32 10.78
C ARG A 106 2.29 -4.32 11.93
N HIS A 107 1.97 -3.86 13.14
CA HIS A 107 1.92 -4.72 14.34
C HIS A 107 0.92 -5.89 14.26
N SER A 108 -0.01 -5.89 13.31
CA SER A 108 -0.89 -7.05 13.07
C SER A 108 -0.25 -8.15 12.21
N PHE A 109 0.89 -7.89 11.56
CA PHE A 109 1.57 -8.81 10.67
C PHE A 109 2.68 -9.54 11.42
N ARG A 110 2.89 -10.84 11.14
CA ARG A 110 4.11 -11.53 11.59
C ARG A 110 5.33 -10.95 10.87
N PRO A 111 6.49 -10.75 11.53
CA PRO A 111 6.81 -11.07 12.92
C PRO A 111 6.54 -9.93 13.93
N CYS A 112 5.93 -8.82 13.52
CA CYS A 112 5.70 -7.65 14.39
C CYS A 112 4.55 -7.85 15.40
N ARG A 113 3.74 -8.89 15.20
CA ARG A 113 2.65 -9.25 16.12
C ARG A 113 3.25 -9.79 17.43
N PRO A 114 2.86 -9.25 18.60
CA PRO A 114 3.28 -9.80 19.89
C PRO A 114 2.97 -11.29 19.96
N GLN A 115 3.93 -12.09 20.42
CA GLN A 115 3.66 -13.47 20.79
C GLN A 115 2.77 -13.42 22.04
N LYS A 116 1.67 -14.17 22.03
CA LYS A 116 0.86 -14.38 23.21
C LYS A 116 1.58 -15.32 24.16
#